data_AF-A0A348ZIP4-F1
#
_entry.id   AF-A0A348ZIP4-F1
#
_cell.length_a   1.000
_cell.length_b   1.000
_cell.length_c   1.000
_cell.angle_alpha   90.00
_cell.angle_beta   90.00
_cell.angle_gamma   90.00
#
_symmetry.space_group_name_H-M   'P 1'
#
loop_
_entity.id
_entity.type
_entity.pdbx_description
1 polymer ?
#
loop_
_entity_poly.entity_id
_entity_poly.type
_entity_poly.pdbx_seq_one_letter_code
_entity_poly.pdbx_strand_id
1 'polypeptide(L)'
;DAVNQGPNINTAAEEFHFTQDVDGKVYFTSNRPGGFGGMDIYGAASRGPNDWAPSFNLGEKINTAGADMCPALPPGGETMAWFSSRQDSSFGNADIFWTSKVNIASEE
;
A
#
# COMPACT_ATOMS: atom_id res chain seq x y z
N ASP A 1 -21.64 4.59 -14.31
CA ASP A 1 -20.85 3.49 -14.90
C ASP A 1 -19.58 3.26 -14.12
N ALA A 2 -18.99 2.06 -14.22
CA ALA A 2 -17.71 1.75 -13.60
C ALA A 2 -16.57 2.49 -14.32
N VAL A 3 -15.62 3.04 -13.55
CA VAL A 3 -14.50 3.85 -14.07
C VAL A 3 -13.17 3.27 -13.60
N ASN A 4 -12.22 3.08 -14.52
CA ASN A 4 -10.85 2.70 -14.20
C ASN A 4 -10.14 3.85 -13.47
N GLN A 5 -9.40 3.53 -12.40
CA GLN A 5 -8.74 4.50 -11.52
C GLN A 5 -7.54 5.24 -12.15
N GLY A 6 -7.24 5.00 -13.43
CA GLY A 6 -6.24 5.73 -14.18
C GLY A 6 -4.79 5.28 -13.92
N PRO A 7 -3.83 5.83 -14.68
CA PRO A 7 -2.45 5.34 -14.72
C PRO A 7 -1.61 5.69 -13.49
N ASN A 8 -2.11 6.60 -12.63
CA ASN A 8 -1.44 6.93 -11.37
C ASN A 8 -1.70 5.88 -10.29
N ILE A 9 -2.76 5.07 -10.44
CA ILE A 9 -3.04 3.90 -9.59
C ILE A 9 -2.69 2.61 -10.31
N ASN A 10 -3.25 2.40 -11.50
CA ASN A 10 -3.11 1.14 -12.25
C ASN A 10 -1.91 1.17 -13.20
N THR A 11 -1.29 0.01 -13.39
CA THR A 11 -0.22 -0.19 -14.37
C THR A 11 -0.49 -1.44 -15.22
N ALA A 12 0.53 -1.95 -15.93
CA ALA A 12 0.46 -3.26 -16.58
C ALA A 12 0.69 -4.42 -15.59
N ALA A 13 1.07 -4.11 -14.35
CA ALA A 13 1.23 -5.06 -13.27
C ALA A 13 -0.14 -5.37 -12.61
N GLU A 14 -0.11 -6.11 -11.51
CA GLU A 14 -1.31 -6.35 -10.71
C GLU A 14 -1.49 -5.22 -9.69
N GLU A 15 -2.73 -4.73 -9.56
CA GLU A 15 -3.13 -3.80 -8.50
C GLU A 15 -4.41 -4.30 -7.83
N PHE A 16 -4.38 -4.40 -6.51
CA PHE A 16 -5.53 -4.88 -5.73
C PHE A 16 -5.52 -4.40 -4.28
N HIS A 17 -6.60 -4.70 -3.54
CA HIS A 17 -6.81 -4.31 -2.14
C HIS A 17 -6.59 -2.81 -1.89
N PHE A 18 -7.42 -2.01 -2.54
CA PHE A 18 -7.43 -0.55 -2.41
C PHE A 18 -8.16 -0.12 -1.13
N THR A 19 -7.55 0.77 -0.37
CA THR A 19 -8.16 1.43 0.80
C THR A 19 -7.82 2.92 0.81
N GLN A 20 -8.71 3.74 1.38
CA GLN A 20 -8.56 5.20 1.44
C GLN A 20 -8.79 5.68 2.87
N ASP A 21 -7.91 6.56 3.35
CA ASP A 21 -8.07 7.21 4.65
C ASP A 21 -8.93 8.48 4.56
N VAL A 22 -9.25 9.06 5.72
CA VAL A 22 -10.11 10.24 5.85
C VAL A 22 -9.50 11.50 5.23
N ASP A 23 -8.19 11.53 5.03
CA ASP A 23 -7.45 12.65 4.44
C ASP A 23 -7.32 12.50 2.92
N GLY A 24 -7.89 11.43 2.35
CA GLY A 24 -7.88 11.16 0.92
C GLY A 24 -6.60 10.47 0.44
N LYS A 25 -5.73 9.99 1.33
CA LYS A 25 -4.58 9.17 0.97
C LYS A 25 -5.02 7.74 0.76
N VAL A 26 -4.56 7.13 -0.32
CA VAL A 26 -4.90 5.76 -0.69
C VAL A 26 -3.71 4.85 -0.55
N TYR A 27 -3.98 3.59 -0.26
CA TYR A 27 -3.00 2.52 -0.17
C TYR A 27 -3.51 1.31 -0.93
N PHE A 28 -2.61 0.63 -1.65
CA PHE A 28 -2.96 -0.53 -2.45
C PHE A 28 -1.75 -1.44 -2.63
N THR A 29 -1.99 -2.68 -3.02
CA THR A 29 -0.92 -3.66 -3.31
C THR A 29 -0.57 -3.64 -4.78
N SER A 30 0.72 -3.74 -5.12
CA SER A 30 1.19 -3.90 -6.49
C SER A 30 2.50 -4.70 -6.58
N ASN A 31 2.67 -5.44 -7.67
CA ASN A 31 3.95 -6.08 -8.07
C ASN A 31 4.63 -5.36 -9.24
N ARG A 32 4.40 -4.04 -9.38
CA ARG A 32 5.06 -3.25 -10.44
C ARG A 32 6.60 -3.27 -10.30
N PRO A 33 7.34 -3.15 -11.41
CA PRO A 33 8.80 -3.13 -11.39
C PRO A 33 9.38 -2.01 -10.52
N GLY A 34 10.52 -2.28 -9.88
CA GLY A 34 11.20 -1.33 -8.99
C GLY A 34 10.79 -1.43 -7.52
N GLY A 35 9.94 -2.40 -7.18
CA GLY A 35 9.59 -2.77 -5.81
C GLY A 35 10.69 -3.49 -5.02
N PHE A 36 10.41 -3.79 -3.76
CA PHE A 36 11.31 -4.49 -2.83
C PHE A 36 11.21 -6.01 -2.95
N GLY A 37 10.02 -6.55 -3.23
CA GLY A 37 9.77 -7.99 -3.19
C GLY A 37 8.62 -8.45 -4.08
N GLY A 38 8.04 -9.59 -3.73
CA GLY A 38 6.99 -10.24 -4.53
C GLY A 38 5.77 -9.35 -4.74
N MET A 39 5.30 -8.73 -3.67
CA MET A 39 4.24 -7.73 -3.69
C MET A 39 4.61 -6.63 -2.69
N ASP A 40 4.32 -5.39 -3.05
CA ASP A 40 4.55 -4.25 -2.18
C ASP A 40 3.29 -3.42 -2.01
N ILE A 41 3.28 -2.63 -0.94
CA ILE A 41 2.27 -1.63 -0.67
C ILE A 41 2.74 -0.28 -1.24
N TYR A 42 1.87 0.33 -2.04
CA TYR A 42 2.03 1.65 -2.63
C TYR A 42 1.01 2.62 -2.03
N GLY A 43 1.29 3.92 -2.12
CA GLY A 43 0.36 4.98 -1.74
C GLY A 43 0.25 6.08 -2.80
N ALA A 44 -0.85 6.83 -2.76
CA ALA A 44 -1.07 8.03 -3.57
C ALA A 44 -1.98 9.02 -2.82
N ALA A 45 -1.92 10.30 -3.17
CA ALA A 45 -2.85 11.31 -2.66
C ALA A 45 -4.01 11.53 -3.65
N SER A 46 -5.24 11.67 -3.14
CA SER A 46 -6.37 12.13 -3.96
C SER A 46 -6.17 13.58 -4.39
N ARG A 47 -6.43 13.84 -5.67
CA ARG A 47 -6.53 15.21 -6.24
C ARG A 47 -7.97 15.56 -6.62
N GLY A 48 -8.89 14.61 -6.51
CA GLY A 48 -10.30 14.77 -6.83
C GLY A 48 -10.95 13.43 -7.23
N PRO A 49 -12.21 13.45 -7.69
CA PRO A 49 -12.89 12.25 -8.15
C PRO A 49 -12.13 11.60 -9.32
N ASN A 50 -11.62 10.38 -9.10
CA ASN A 50 -10.84 9.62 -10.08
C ASN A 50 -9.57 10.34 -10.58
N ASP A 51 -9.01 11.22 -9.75
CA ASP A 51 -7.73 11.90 -10.00
C ASP A 51 -6.80 11.71 -8.79
N TRP A 52 -5.59 11.26 -9.08
CA TRP A 52 -4.62 10.80 -8.09
C TRP A 52 -3.27 11.44 -8.38
N ALA A 53 -2.52 11.78 -7.34
CA ALA A 53 -1.09 12.01 -7.48
C ALA A 53 -0.39 10.73 -7.97
N PRO A 54 0.79 10.84 -8.59
CA PRO A 54 1.63 9.67 -8.87
C PRO A 54 1.75 8.80 -7.62
N SER A 55 1.62 7.49 -7.79
CA SER A 55 1.80 6.56 -6.67
C SER A 55 3.28 6.32 -6.38
N PHE A 56 3.59 6.11 -5.11
CA PHE A 56 4.92 5.86 -4.61
C PHE A 56 4.96 4.59 -3.75
N ASN A 57 6.09 3.89 -3.76
CA ASN A 57 6.31 2.73 -2.90
C ASN A 57 6.48 3.21 -1.45
N LEU A 58 5.86 2.54 -0.46
CA LEU A 58 5.90 2.99 0.93
C LEU A 58 7.25 2.78 1.65
N GLY A 59 8.25 2.23 0.95
CA GLY A 59 9.62 2.11 1.42
C GLY A 59 9.87 0.88 2.31
N GLU A 60 11.14 0.68 2.65
CA GLU A 60 11.65 -0.54 3.32
C GLU A 60 11.13 -0.77 4.75
N LYS A 61 10.54 0.26 5.38
CA LYS A 61 9.89 0.11 6.69
C LYS A 61 8.57 -0.68 6.59
N ILE A 62 7.93 -0.60 5.42
CA ILE A 62 6.64 -1.25 5.15
C ILE A 62 6.85 -2.47 4.27
N ASN A 63 7.63 -2.32 3.19
CA ASN A 63 7.84 -3.35 2.19
C ASN A 63 9.17 -4.08 2.40
N THR A 64 9.18 -5.37 2.09
CA THR A 64 10.31 -6.27 2.30
C THR A 64 10.59 -7.07 1.03
N ALA A 65 11.57 -7.97 1.08
CA ALA A 65 11.78 -8.94 -0.01
C ALA A 65 10.65 -9.99 -0.14
N GLY A 66 9.75 -10.07 0.85
CA GLY A 66 8.59 -10.96 0.84
C GLY A 66 7.43 -10.39 0.02
N ALA A 67 6.22 -10.89 0.31
CA ALA A 67 4.98 -10.33 -0.21
C ALA A 67 4.28 -9.54 0.90
N ASP A 68 4.29 -8.22 0.79
CA ASP A 68 3.61 -7.26 1.66
C ASP A 68 2.34 -6.75 0.96
N MET A 69 1.17 -7.11 1.51
CA MET A 69 -0.08 -7.06 0.77
C MET A 69 -1.27 -6.66 1.62
N CYS A 70 -2.33 -6.27 0.94
CA CYS A 70 -3.67 -6.08 1.50
C CYS A 70 -3.67 -5.06 2.64
N PRO A 71 -3.24 -3.81 2.40
CA PRO A 71 -3.29 -2.77 3.41
C PRO A 71 -4.74 -2.58 3.90
N ALA A 72 -4.88 -2.49 5.20
CA ALA A 72 -6.11 -2.17 5.89
C ALA A 72 -5.88 -1.01 6.84
N LEU A 73 -6.91 -0.18 7.00
CA LEU A 73 -6.92 0.93 7.94
C LEU A 73 -7.83 0.57 9.12
N PRO A 74 -7.26 0.17 10.27
CA PRO A 74 -8.06 -0.08 11.48
C PRO A 74 -8.82 1.18 11.94
N PRO A 75 -9.87 1.01 12.77
CA PRO A 75 -10.57 2.13 13.38
C PRO A 75 -9.62 3.12 14.05
N GLY A 76 -9.94 4.41 13.95
CA GLY A 76 -9.12 5.51 14.47
C GLY A 76 -8.25 6.20 13.42
N GLY A 77 -8.03 5.59 12.26
CA GLY A 77 -7.44 6.28 11.09
C GLY A 77 -5.94 6.59 11.17
N GLU A 78 -5.32 6.47 12.34
CA GLU A 78 -3.90 6.78 12.57
C GLU A 78 -2.94 5.60 12.31
N THR A 79 -3.48 4.48 11.87
CA THR A 79 -2.72 3.23 11.79
C THR A 79 -3.02 2.46 10.53
N MET A 80 -2.09 1.60 10.14
CA MET A 80 -2.24 0.69 9.00
C MET A 80 -1.80 -0.70 9.44
N ALA A 81 -2.53 -1.72 9.00
CA ALA A 81 -2.16 -3.12 9.13
C ALA A 81 -2.10 -3.79 7.75
N TRP A 82 -1.30 -4.83 7.61
CA TRP A 82 -1.15 -5.56 6.34
C TRP A 82 -0.70 -7.00 6.58
N PHE A 83 -0.87 -7.86 5.57
CA PHE A 83 -0.28 -9.19 5.57
C PHE A 83 1.14 -9.12 5.03
N SER A 84 2.06 -9.85 5.64
CA SER A 84 3.43 -9.97 5.15
C SER A 84 3.91 -11.41 5.23
N SER A 85 4.61 -11.85 4.19
CA SER A 85 5.40 -13.09 4.20
C SER A 85 6.86 -12.86 4.63
N ARG A 86 7.17 -11.74 5.29
CA ARG A 86 8.52 -11.47 5.81
C ARG A 86 8.93 -12.52 6.83
N GLN A 87 10.23 -12.78 6.92
CA GLN A 87 10.77 -13.81 7.82
C GLN A 87 11.29 -13.24 9.13
N ASP A 88 11.58 -11.94 9.17
CA ASP A 88 11.93 -11.26 10.40
C ASP A 88 10.70 -11.13 11.29
N SER A 89 10.82 -11.62 12.53
CA SER A 89 9.75 -11.55 13.53
C SER A 89 8.43 -12.23 13.10
N SER A 90 8.49 -13.28 12.26
CA SER A 90 7.33 -14.01 11.76
C SER A 90 6.98 -15.24 12.61
N PHE A 91 5.71 -15.64 12.57
CA PHE A 91 5.16 -16.88 13.08
C PHE A 91 4.59 -17.71 11.92
N GLY A 92 5.48 -18.28 11.12
CA GLY A 92 5.13 -19.12 9.98
C GLY A 92 5.25 -18.35 8.66
N ASN A 93 4.35 -18.64 7.71
CA ASN A 93 4.50 -18.19 6.32
C ASN A 93 3.91 -16.82 6.03
N ALA A 94 2.96 -16.35 6.84
CA ALA A 94 2.34 -15.06 6.68
C ALA A 94 1.74 -14.60 8.00
N ASP A 95 2.05 -13.37 8.39
CA ASP A 95 1.55 -12.74 9.61
C ASP A 95 0.94 -11.37 9.30
N ILE A 96 0.24 -10.83 10.30
CA ILE A 96 -0.31 -9.49 10.24
C ILE A 96 0.65 -8.53 10.94
N PHE A 97 1.09 -7.52 10.21
CA PHE A 97 1.91 -6.43 10.73
C PHE A 97 1.08 -5.16 10.86
N TRP A 98 1.53 -4.26 11.71
CA TRP A 98 0.85 -3.01 12.01
C TRP A 98 1.85 -1.90 12.29
N THR A 99 1.50 -0.66 11.93
CA THR A 99 2.27 0.53 12.29
C THR A 99 1.38 1.76 12.37
N SER A 100 1.88 2.82 13.02
CA SER A 100 1.29 4.15 12.91
C SER A 100 1.58 4.76 11.53
N LYS A 101 0.62 5.47 10.95
CA LYS A 101 0.78 6.16 9.66
C LYS A 101 1.95 7.16 9.65
N VAL A 102 2.32 7.71 10.82
CA VAL A 102 3.48 8.60 10.95
C VAL A 102 4.82 7.93 10.62
N ASN A 103 4.87 6.59 10.60
CA ASN A 103 6.06 5.82 10.23
C ASN A 103 6.09 5.47 8.74
N ILE A 104 5.00 5.71 8.01
CA ILE A 104 4.91 5.44 6.58
C ILE A 104 5.58 6.61 5.85
N ALA A 105 6.43 6.30 4.87
CA ALA A 105 6.97 7.35 4.00
C ALA A 105 5.82 8.16 3.39
N SER A 106 5.91 9.48 3.45
CA SER A 106 5.20 10.36 2.53
C SER A 106 6.19 10.78 1.44
N GLU A 107 5.74 10.90 0.20
CA GLU A 107 6.43 11.80 -0.72
C GLU A 107 6.52 13.18 -0.03
N GLU A 108 7.70 13.81 -0.09
CA GLU A 108 7.82 15.27 0.08
C GLU A 108 7.15 15.99 -1.10
#